data_AF-A0A1Y0IQN0-F1
#
_entry.id   AF-A0A1Y0IQN0-F1
#
_cell.length_a   1.000
_cell.length_b   1.000
_cell.length_c   1.000
_cell.angle_alpha   90.00
_cell.angle_beta   90.00
_cell.angle_gamma   90.00
#
_symmetry.space_group_name_H-M   'P 1'
#
loop_
_entity.id
_entity.type
_entity.pdbx_description
1 polymer ?
#
loop_
_entity_poly.entity_id
_entity_poly.type
_entity_poly.pdbx_seq_one_letter_code
_entity_poly.pdbx_strand_id
1 'polypeptide(L)'
;MSRKHRHRENKVKKMHTIIGGYEKVLEELGTIPQVRSVITGVISPHKSEREELTFQYFTDTGLKLLAKTTEAIQEIFIVCEDSDKQRVLEELRTRGHLKEKVKKMKKGKSKSKSSGQNAGQRDPLDNYRVGKGDMPKEKGTTLKDMLNPEMLKKLQEKSSEMKEQERVQQDQRRQAEVTRREKEQKELENNFEYLLKQSKQNWKDFK
;
A
#
# COMPACT_ATOMS: atom_id res chain seq x y z
N MET A 1 -3.25 -27.21 27.94
CA MET A 1 -4.42 -26.34 27.65
C MET A 1 -4.75 -26.41 26.16
N SER A 2 -5.79 -27.15 25.80
CA SER A 2 -6.22 -27.31 24.40
C SER A 2 -6.74 -25.98 23.88
N ARG A 3 -6.01 -25.36 22.94
CA ARG A 3 -6.48 -24.14 22.25
C ARG A 3 -7.71 -24.56 21.45
N LYS A 4 -8.90 -24.13 21.87
CA LYS A 4 -10.14 -24.26 21.10
C LYS A 4 -9.86 -23.79 19.67
N HIS A 5 -9.69 -24.76 18.76
CA HIS A 5 -9.56 -24.49 17.35
C HIS A 5 -10.91 -23.93 16.90
N ARG A 6 -10.99 -22.60 16.76
CA ARG A 6 -12.07 -21.97 15.99
C ARG A 6 -12.16 -22.74 14.67
N HIS A 7 -13.35 -23.24 14.36
CA HIS A 7 -13.61 -24.13 13.23
C HIS A 7 -12.96 -23.55 11.96
N ARG A 8 -12.26 -24.42 11.23
CA ARG A 8 -11.75 -24.15 9.90
C ARG A 8 -12.66 -24.87 8.91
N GLU A 9 -13.47 -24.12 8.19
CA GLU A 9 -14.17 -24.61 6.99
C GLU A 9 -13.37 -24.10 5.79
N ASN A 10 -13.00 -24.98 4.86
CA ASN A 10 -12.28 -24.62 3.63
C ASN A 10 -11.06 -23.69 3.81
N LYS A 11 -10.21 -24.00 4.81
CA LYS A 11 -8.99 -23.21 5.18
C LYS A 11 -9.24 -21.79 5.72
N VAL A 12 -10.51 -21.39 5.87
CA VAL A 12 -10.90 -20.09 6.43
C VAL A 12 -10.98 -20.18 7.94
N LYS A 13 -10.17 -19.39 8.64
CA LYS A 13 -10.23 -19.23 10.09
C LYS A 13 -11.06 -17.99 10.42
N LYS A 14 -12.34 -18.20 10.73
CA LYS A 14 -13.29 -17.16 11.13
C LYS A 14 -12.95 -16.69 12.55
N MET A 15 -12.37 -15.49 12.71
CA MET A 15 -12.05 -14.92 14.03
C MET A 15 -13.16 -14.00 14.57
N HIS A 16 -13.94 -13.41 13.67
CA HIS A 16 -15.12 -12.60 13.93
C HIS A 16 -16.24 -13.01 12.97
N THR A 17 -17.46 -12.53 13.20
CA THR A 17 -18.55 -12.60 12.21
C THR A 17 -18.06 -12.03 10.89
N ILE A 18 -18.30 -12.74 9.78
CA ILE A 18 -17.94 -12.25 8.45
C ILE A 18 -18.89 -11.11 8.10
N ILE A 19 -18.36 -9.97 7.65
CA ILE A 19 -19.20 -8.84 7.26
C ILE A 19 -19.82 -9.06 5.88
N GLY A 20 -21.10 -8.70 5.71
CA GLY A 20 -21.80 -8.69 4.42
C GLY A 20 -21.79 -10.03 3.66
N GLY A 21 -21.72 -9.97 2.33
CA GLY A 21 -21.73 -11.13 1.44
C GLY A 21 -20.36 -11.78 1.19
N TYR A 22 -19.33 -11.44 1.98
CA TYR A 22 -17.96 -11.89 1.71
C TYR A 22 -17.70 -13.37 2.04
N GLU A 23 -18.62 -14.06 2.71
CA GLU A 23 -18.44 -15.49 3.06
C GLU A 23 -18.18 -16.37 1.84
N LYS A 24 -19.00 -16.23 0.79
CA LYS A 24 -18.83 -16.96 -0.47
C LYS A 24 -17.49 -16.66 -1.13
N VAL A 25 -17.09 -15.38 -1.13
CA VAL A 25 -15.81 -14.96 -1.68
C VAL A 25 -14.67 -15.63 -0.91
N LEU A 26 -14.70 -15.61 0.42
CA LEU A 26 -13.65 -16.23 1.25
C LEU A 26 -13.55 -17.74 1.07
N GLU A 27 -14.67 -18.44 0.86
CA GLU A 27 -14.69 -19.88 0.55
C GLU A 27 -14.06 -20.17 -0.83
N GLU A 28 -14.37 -19.36 -1.83
CA GLU A 28 -13.74 -19.44 -3.15
C GLU A 28 -12.22 -19.18 -3.06
N LEU A 29 -11.79 -18.23 -2.23
CA LEU A 29 -10.37 -17.98 -1.98
C LEU A 29 -9.67 -19.17 -1.32
N GLY A 30 -10.36 -19.88 -0.44
CA GLY A 30 -9.84 -21.08 0.22
C GLY A 30 -9.58 -22.25 -0.74
N THR A 31 -10.28 -22.28 -1.87
CA THR A 31 -10.14 -23.30 -2.92
C THR A 31 -8.84 -23.14 -3.72
N ILE A 32 -8.24 -21.94 -3.73
CA ILE A 32 -7.00 -21.67 -4.44
C ILE A 32 -5.87 -22.53 -3.84
N PRO A 33 -5.14 -23.32 -4.65
CA PRO A 33 -4.13 -24.25 -4.14
C PRO A 33 -2.94 -23.53 -3.49
N GLN A 34 -2.57 -22.36 -3.98
CA GLN A 34 -1.50 -21.52 -3.43
C GLN A 34 -1.87 -20.86 -2.09
N VAL A 35 -3.16 -20.86 -1.72
CA VAL A 35 -3.63 -20.31 -0.46
C VAL A 35 -3.60 -21.39 0.62
N ARG A 36 -2.77 -21.15 1.64
CA ARG A 36 -2.65 -22.03 2.81
C ARG A 36 -3.75 -21.80 3.82
N SER A 37 -4.10 -20.54 4.09
CA SER A 37 -5.17 -20.19 5.02
C SER A 37 -5.66 -18.77 4.75
N VAL A 38 -6.93 -18.53 5.04
CA VAL A 38 -7.52 -17.19 5.05
C VAL A 38 -7.95 -16.85 6.48
N ILE A 39 -7.57 -15.69 6.98
CA ILE A 39 -7.80 -15.26 8.36
C ILE A 39 -8.55 -13.93 8.33
N THR A 40 -9.73 -13.90 8.95
CA THR A 40 -10.45 -12.63 9.14
C THR A 40 -9.91 -11.90 10.36
N GLY A 41 -9.79 -10.58 10.24
CA GLY A 41 -9.27 -9.69 11.26
C GLY A 41 -10.35 -8.81 11.89
N VAL A 42 -9.88 -7.69 12.45
CA VAL A 42 -10.71 -6.71 13.16
C VAL A 42 -11.73 -6.08 12.21
N ILE A 43 -12.93 -5.83 12.74
CA ILE A 43 -13.99 -5.08 12.08
C ILE A 43 -13.95 -3.65 12.61
N SER A 44 -13.91 -2.68 11.72
CA SER A 44 -13.95 -1.25 12.04
C SER A 44 -15.15 -0.59 11.37
N PRO A 45 -15.81 0.39 12.03
CA PRO A 45 -16.89 1.14 11.41
C PRO A 45 -16.35 1.95 10.22
N HIS A 46 -17.08 1.94 9.12
CA HIS A 46 -16.69 2.66 7.91
C HIS A 46 -17.89 2.93 7.02
N LYS A 47 -18.00 4.14 6.50
CA LYS A 47 -19.10 4.50 5.59
C LYS A 47 -18.60 4.45 4.16
N SER A 48 -19.00 3.42 3.42
CA SER A 48 -18.78 3.30 1.97
C SER A 48 -20.10 3.32 1.24
N GLU A 49 -20.13 3.88 0.04
CA GLU A 49 -21.30 3.79 -0.84
C GLU A 49 -21.40 2.40 -1.50
N ARG A 50 -20.28 1.67 -1.59
CA ARG A 50 -20.20 0.40 -2.32
C ARG A 50 -19.43 -0.65 -1.56
N GLU A 51 -19.85 -1.90 -1.75
CA GLU A 51 -19.10 -3.06 -1.30
C GLU A 51 -17.94 -3.36 -2.26
N GLU A 52 -16.72 -3.36 -1.73
CA GLU A 52 -15.49 -3.59 -2.49
C GLU A 52 -14.46 -4.39 -1.67
N LEU A 53 -13.86 -5.40 -2.31
CA LEU A 53 -12.66 -6.05 -1.79
C LEU A 53 -11.45 -5.40 -2.47
N THR A 54 -10.51 -4.93 -1.66
CA THR A 54 -9.36 -4.15 -2.12
C THR A 54 -8.07 -4.73 -1.57
N PHE A 55 -7.03 -4.81 -2.39
CA PHE A 55 -5.69 -5.15 -1.94
C PHE A 55 -5.04 -3.96 -1.23
N GLN A 56 -4.39 -4.21 -0.10
CA GLN A 56 -3.71 -3.17 0.67
C GLN A 56 -2.18 -3.26 0.52
N TYR A 57 -1.56 -4.36 0.96
CA TYR A 57 -0.12 -4.61 0.85
C TYR A 57 0.22 -6.10 1.05
N PHE A 58 1.44 -6.48 0.69
CA PHE A 58 2.01 -7.78 1.00
C PHE A 58 2.52 -7.83 2.44
N THR A 59 2.19 -8.89 3.16
CA THR A 59 2.73 -9.17 4.50
C THR A 59 3.89 -10.15 4.39
N ASP A 60 4.63 -10.38 5.46
CA ASP A 60 5.71 -11.39 5.50
C ASP A 60 5.16 -12.78 5.15
N THR A 61 3.95 -13.10 5.58
CA THR A 61 3.33 -14.42 5.41
C THR A 61 2.30 -14.52 4.28
N GLY A 62 2.08 -13.44 3.50
CA GLY A 62 1.15 -13.46 2.39
C GLY A 62 0.63 -12.07 1.99
N LEU A 63 -0.71 -11.89 2.00
CA LEU A 63 -1.40 -10.69 1.51
C LEU A 63 -2.37 -10.15 2.55
N LYS A 64 -2.48 -8.81 2.63
CA LYS A 64 -3.54 -8.13 3.36
C LYS A 64 -4.54 -7.49 2.39
N LEU A 65 -5.80 -7.86 2.55
CA LEU A 65 -6.94 -7.31 1.84
C LEU A 65 -7.86 -6.57 2.82
N LEU A 66 -8.65 -5.63 2.29
CA LEU A 66 -9.72 -4.94 2.99
C LEU A 66 -11.04 -5.25 2.29
N ALA A 67 -11.93 -5.95 3.00
CA ALA A 67 -13.34 -6.06 2.64
C ALA A 67 -14.07 -4.85 3.19
N LYS A 68 -14.73 -4.09 2.31
CA LYS A 68 -15.50 -2.92 2.69
C LYS A 68 -16.96 -3.17 2.41
N THR A 69 -17.80 -3.01 3.41
CA THR A 69 -19.26 -2.93 3.25
C THR A 69 -19.72 -1.48 3.39
N THR A 70 -21.03 -1.26 3.36
CA THR A 70 -21.64 0.05 3.56
C THR A 70 -21.39 0.63 4.95
N GLU A 71 -21.31 -0.22 5.97
CA GLU A 71 -21.27 0.17 7.39
C GLU A 71 -19.94 -0.16 8.08
N ALA A 72 -19.14 -1.07 7.53
CA ALA A 72 -17.92 -1.56 8.15
C ALA A 72 -16.81 -1.91 7.15
N ILE A 73 -15.60 -2.03 7.66
CA ILE A 73 -14.46 -2.63 6.98
C ILE A 73 -13.94 -3.78 7.82
N GLN A 74 -13.54 -4.87 7.18
CA GLN A 74 -12.88 -5.99 7.79
C GLN A 74 -11.55 -6.26 7.09
N GLU A 75 -10.51 -6.47 7.89
CA GLU A 75 -9.22 -6.92 7.39
C GLU A 75 -9.27 -8.42 7.07
N ILE A 76 -8.71 -8.82 5.94
CA ILE A 76 -8.57 -10.22 5.55
C ILE A 76 -7.11 -10.49 5.26
N PHE A 77 -6.54 -11.48 5.93
CA PHE A 77 -5.17 -11.92 5.71
C PHE A 77 -5.19 -13.25 4.98
N ILE A 78 -4.52 -13.30 3.85
CA ILE A 78 -4.30 -14.52 3.09
C ILE A 78 -2.87 -14.98 3.39
N VAL A 79 -2.74 -16.22 3.84
CA VAL A 79 -1.45 -16.86 4.11
C VAL A 79 -1.04 -17.69 2.89
N CYS A 80 0.13 -17.38 2.33
CA CYS A 80 0.71 -18.08 1.19
C CYS A 80 2.25 -18.02 1.26
N GLU A 81 2.93 -18.78 0.41
CA GLU A 81 4.40 -18.72 0.31
C GLU A 81 4.87 -17.45 -0.43
N ASP A 82 6.11 -17.02 -0.18
CA ASP A 82 6.70 -15.81 -0.77
C ASP A 82 6.72 -15.85 -2.30
N SER A 83 7.04 -17.01 -2.87
CA SER A 83 7.06 -17.28 -4.31
C SER A 83 5.68 -17.13 -4.97
N ASP A 84 4.60 -17.36 -4.22
CA ASP A 84 3.24 -17.42 -4.75
C ASP A 84 2.42 -16.16 -4.47
N LYS A 85 2.92 -15.20 -3.67
CA LYS A 85 2.22 -13.95 -3.34
C LYS A 85 1.69 -13.22 -4.58
N GLN A 86 2.53 -13.10 -5.60
CA GLN A 86 2.18 -12.41 -6.84
C GLN A 86 1.13 -13.18 -7.65
N ARG A 87 1.27 -14.50 -7.73
CA ARG A 87 0.32 -15.38 -8.45
C ARG A 87 -1.05 -15.34 -7.80
N VAL A 88 -1.12 -15.37 -6.47
CA VAL A 88 -2.38 -15.26 -5.73
C VAL A 88 -3.02 -13.90 -6.01
N LEU A 89 -2.26 -12.81 -6.03
CA LEU A 89 -2.80 -11.48 -6.35
C LEU A 89 -3.36 -11.42 -7.77
N GLU A 90 -2.67 -12.00 -8.75
CA GLU A 90 -3.13 -12.07 -10.13
C GLU A 90 -4.38 -12.93 -10.27
N GLU A 91 -4.42 -14.09 -9.62
CA GLU A 91 -5.59 -14.97 -9.60
C GLU A 91 -6.82 -14.27 -9.00
N LEU A 92 -6.63 -13.50 -7.93
CA LEU A 92 -7.70 -12.68 -7.32
C LEU A 92 -8.25 -11.61 -8.27
N ARG A 93 -7.41 -11.05 -9.13
CA ARG A 93 -7.82 -10.10 -10.17
C ARG A 93 -8.54 -10.81 -11.30
N THR A 94 -8.02 -11.95 -11.75
CA THR A 94 -8.61 -12.76 -12.83
C THR A 94 -10.01 -13.24 -12.47
N ARG A 95 -10.22 -13.67 -11.22
CA ARG A 95 -11.54 -14.06 -10.71
C ARG A 95 -12.50 -12.88 -10.49
N GLY A 96 -12.02 -11.64 -10.65
CA GLY A 96 -12.84 -10.43 -10.53
C GLY A 96 -13.19 -10.05 -9.10
N HIS A 97 -12.54 -10.64 -8.09
CA HIS A 97 -12.80 -10.32 -6.69
C HIS A 97 -12.21 -8.97 -6.28
N LEU A 98 -11.16 -8.50 -6.96
CA LEU A 98 -10.53 -7.20 -6.70
C LEU A 98 -11.07 -6.12 -7.65
N LYS A 99 -11.75 -5.11 -7.08
CA LYS A 99 -12.09 -3.89 -7.82
C LYS A 99 -10.91 -2.93 -7.74
N GLU A 100 -10.03 -2.95 -8.73
CA GLU A 100 -9.00 -1.93 -8.82
C GLU A 100 -9.61 -0.57 -9.12
N LYS A 101 -9.37 0.39 -8.22
CA LYS A 101 -9.43 1.80 -8.61
C LYS A 101 -8.27 2.02 -9.58
N VAL A 102 -8.49 1.81 -10.88
CA VAL A 102 -7.63 2.40 -11.89
C VAL A 102 -7.69 3.90 -11.61
N LYS A 103 -6.69 4.41 -10.91
CA LYS A 103 -6.49 5.84 -10.71
C LYS A 103 -6.25 6.33 -12.13
N LYS A 104 -7.31 6.78 -12.83
CA LYS A 104 -7.13 7.55 -14.05
C LYS A 104 -6.26 8.71 -13.62
N MET A 105 -4.97 8.67 -13.96
CA MET A 105 -4.10 9.83 -13.93
C MET A 105 -4.91 10.88 -14.68
N LYS A 106 -5.42 11.89 -13.96
CA LYS A 106 -5.96 13.07 -14.61
C LYS A 106 -4.80 13.59 -15.43
N LYS A 107 -4.76 13.30 -16.73
CA LYS A 107 -3.90 14.00 -17.69
C LYS A 107 -4.17 15.46 -17.41
N GLY A 108 -3.18 16.15 -16.84
CA GLY A 108 -3.26 17.56 -16.56
C GLY A 108 -3.78 18.22 -17.82
N LYS A 109 -4.93 18.87 -17.74
CA LYS A 109 -5.49 19.64 -18.85
C LYS A 109 -4.51 20.79 -19.05
N SER A 110 -3.52 20.60 -19.91
CA SER A 110 -2.60 21.62 -20.35
C SER A 110 -3.47 22.72 -20.96
N LYS A 111 -3.58 23.83 -20.22
CA LYS A 111 -4.30 25.02 -20.66
C LYS A 111 -3.44 25.61 -21.79
N SER A 112 -3.74 25.21 -23.02
CA SER A 112 -3.20 25.85 -24.21
C SER A 112 -3.61 27.33 -24.17
N LYS A 113 -2.63 28.22 -24.01
CA LYS A 113 -2.81 29.65 -24.28
C LYS A 113 -3.01 29.79 -25.78
N SER A 114 -4.26 29.85 -26.23
CA SER A 114 -4.58 30.33 -27.57
C SER A 114 -4.42 31.86 -27.58
N SER A 115 -3.30 32.32 -28.11
CA SER A 115 -3.12 33.71 -28.54
C SER A 115 -3.95 33.92 -29.80
N GLY A 116 -5.21 34.34 -29.62
CA GLY A 116 -6.05 34.85 -30.69
C GLY A 116 -6.11 36.37 -30.61
N GLN A 117 -5.27 37.05 -31.39
CA GLN A 117 -5.52 38.42 -31.79
C GLN A 117 -6.70 38.38 -32.78
N ASN A 118 -7.78 39.12 -32.50
CA ASN A 118 -8.57 39.73 -33.56
C ASN A 118 -9.44 40.87 -33.02
N ALA A 119 -9.19 42.04 -33.61
CA ALA A 119 -10.03 43.23 -33.52
C ALA A 119 -11.27 43.03 -34.41
N GLY A 120 -12.43 43.49 -33.94
CA GLY A 120 -13.66 43.50 -34.73
C GLY A 120 -14.88 43.78 -33.86
N GLN A 121 -15.37 45.02 -33.96
CA GLN A 121 -16.72 45.55 -33.65
C GLN A 121 -17.60 44.78 -32.64
N ARG A 122 -17.82 45.39 -31.46
CA ARG A 122 -18.85 44.99 -30.51
C ARG A 122 -20.18 45.66 -30.87
N ASP A 123 -21.20 44.86 -31.13
CA ASP A 123 -22.59 45.30 -31.22
C ASP A 123 -23.08 45.82 -29.85
N PRO A 124 -23.82 46.94 -29.75
CA PRO A 124 -24.17 47.55 -28.45
C PRO A 124 -25.30 46.88 -27.65
N LEU A 125 -25.83 45.73 -28.05
CA LEU A 125 -27.12 45.20 -27.54
C LEU A 125 -27.05 43.90 -26.71
N ASP A 126 -25.92 43.56 -26.11
CA ASP A 126 -25.77 42.32 -25.32
C ASP A 126 -25.74 42.54 -23.78
N ASN A 127 -26.43 43.59 -23.30
CA ASN A 127 -26.35 44.04 -21.90
C ASN A 127 -27.35 43.37 -20.92
N TYR A 128 -28.00 42.26 -21.27
CA TYR A 128 -28.98 41.58 -20.38
C TYR A 128 -28.79 40.06 -20.26
N ARG A 129 -27.55 39.57 -20.25
CA ARG A 129 -27.26 38.18 -19.88
C ARG A 129 -26.41 38.12 -18.62
N VAL A 130 -27.08 38.16 -17.46
CA VAL A 130 -26.46 37.92 -16.15
C VAL A 130 -26.04 36.45 -16.05
N GLY A 131 -24.81 36.18 -16.50
CA GLY A 131 -24.10 34.93 -16.27
C GLY A 131 -23.56 34.88 -14.85
N LYS A 132 -23.89 33.82 -14.13
CA LYS A 132 -23.41 33.46 -12.79
C LYS A 132 -21.91 33.11 -12.84
N GLY A 133 -21.04 34.08 -13.07
CA GLY A 133 -19.62 33.82 -13.39
C GLY A 133 -18.59 34.87 -12.98
N ASP A 134 -18.96 36.14 -12.84
CA ASP A 134 -17.97 37.21 -12.65
C ASP A 134 -17.87 37.67 -11.18
N MET A 135 -17.19 36.85 -10.37
CA MET A 135 -16.55 37.34 -9.15
C MET A 135 -15.08 37.66 -9.49
N PRO A 136 -14.59 38.90 -9.28
CA PRO A 136 -13.19 39.21 -9.48
C PRO A 136 -12.34 38.38 -8.51
N LYS A 137 -11.53 37.48 -9.06
CA LYS A 137 -10.47 36.79 -8.31
C LYS A 137 -9.32 37.76 -8.14
N GLU A 138 -9.47 38.70 -7.22
CA GLU A 138 -8.32 39.34 -6.62
C GLU A 138 -7.45 38.24 -6.00
N LYS A 139 -6.21 38.15 -6.47
CA LYS A 139 -5.22 37.24 -5.91
C LYS A 139 -4.88 37.80 -4.54
N GLY A 140 -5.64 37.40 -3.53
CA GLY A 140 -5.29 37.63 -2.14
C GLY A 140 -3.83 37.24 -1.95
N THR A 141 -3.08 38.12 -1.28
CA THR A 141 -1.68 37.93 -0.90
C THR A 141 -1.44 36.48 -0.53
N THR A 142 -0.64 35.77 -1.34
CA THR A 142 -0.45 34.36 -1.06
C THR A 142 0.36 34.25 0.23
N LEU A 143 0.17 33.18 1.01
CA LEU A 143 0.93 32.94 2.25
C LEU A 143 2.47 33.01 2.05
N LYS A 144 2.94 32.87 0.81
CA LYS A 144 4.34 33.08 0.41
C LYS A 144 4.78 34.55 0.48
N ASP A 145 3.87 35.48 0.24
CA ASP A 145 4.11 36.93 0.23
C ASP A 145 4.07 37.53 1.65
N MET A 146 3.50 36.82 2.62
CA MET A 146 3.46 37.21 4.04
C MET A 146 4.57 36.57 4.88
N LEU A 147 5.36 35.66 4.31
CA LEU A 147 6.46 34.98 4.99
C LEU A 147 7.78 35.73 4.76
N ASN A 148 8.49 36.04 5.85
CA ASN A 148 9.82 36.64 5.79
C ASN A 148 10.78 35.72 4.99
N PRO A 149 11.45 36.22 3.93
CA PRO A 149 12.36 35.42 3.10
C PRO A 149 13.49 34.75 3.89
N GLU A 150 13.91 35.32 5.02
CA GLU A 150 14.92 34.69 5.88
C GLU A 150 14.43 33.41 6.55
N MET A 151 13.16 33.35 6.93
CA MET A 151 12.58 32.15 7.56
C MET A 151 12.37 31.03 6.53
N LEU A 152 12.09 31.38 5.27
CA LEU A 152 12.01 30.42 4.17
C LEU A 152 13.36 29.75 3.91
N LYS A 153 14.46 30.52 3.93
CA LYS A 153 15.82 29.97 3.79
C LYS A 153 16.16 29.01 4.93
N LYS A 154 15.94 29.42 6.18
CA LYS A 154 16.15 28.56 7.37
C LYS A 154 15.33 27.27 7.31
N LEU A 155 14.09 27.33 6.82
CA LEU A 155 13.22 26.16 6.73
C LEU A 155 13.65 25.21 5.59
N GLN A 156 14.13 25.76 4.46
CA GLN A 156 14.71 24.98 3.37
C GLN A 156 16.00 24.27 3.82
N GLU A 157 16.91 24.99 4.50
CA GLU A 157 18.14 24.43 5.06
C GLU A 157 17.86 23.31 6.06
N LYS A 158 16.94 23.55 7.01
CA LYS A 158 16.52 22.54 7.99
C LYS A 158 15.85 21.32 7.32
N SER A 159 15.13 21.53 6.22
CA SER A 159 14.54 20.43 5.44
C SER A 159 15.60 19.59 4.72
N SER A 160 16.64 20.21 4.15
CA SER A 160 17.76 19.48 3.56
C SER A 160 18.56 18.74 4.61
N GLU A 161 18.81 19.37 5.77
CA GLU A 161 19.55 18.77 6.86
C GLU A 161 18.82 17.55 7.44
N MET A 162 17.51 17.64 7.64
CA MET A 162 16.68 16.52 8.12
C MET A 162 16.70 15.34 7.15
N LYS A 163 16.67 15.60 5.83
CA LYS A 163 16.76 14.54 4.82
C LYS A 163 18.13 13.88 4.79
N GLU A 164 19.19 14.64 4.98
CA GLU A 164 20.54 14.12 5.05
C GLU A 164 20.75 13.27 6.32
N GLN A 165 20.25 13.75 7.46
CA GLN A 165 20.24 13.00 8.72
C GLN A 165 19.47 11.68 8.60
N GLU A 166 18.32 11.67 7.94
CA GLU A 166 17.53 10.45 7.71
C GLU A 166 18.28 9.45 6.83
N ARG A 167 18.96 9.91 5.76
CA ARG A 167 19.80 9.06 4.89
C ARG A 167 20.97 8.45 5.64
N VAL A 168 21.69 9.25 6.41
CA VAL A 168 22.80 8.77 7.25
C VAL A 168 22.30 7.73 8.25
N GLN A 169 21.15 7.96 8.89
CA GLN A 169 20.59 7.00 9.83
C GLN A 169 20.15 5.70 9.12
N GLN A 170 19.59 5.78 7.92
CA GLN A 170 19.21 4.62 7.12
C GLN A 170 20.45 3.82 6.68
N ASP A 171 21.53 4.49 6.30
CA ASP A 171 22.80 3.86 5.92
C ASP A 171 23.49 3.19 7.09
N GLN A 172 23.51 3.85 8.25
CA GLN A 172 24.01 3.26 9.50
C GLN A 172 23.21 2.02 9.90
N ARG A 173 21.87 2.05 9.77
CA ARG A 173 21.03 0.87 10.03
C ARG A 173 21.36 -0.29 9.09
N ARG A 174 21.55 -0.02 7.80
CA ARG A 174 21.94 -1.03 6.81
C ARG A 174 23.31 -1.64 7.14
N GLN A 175 24.29 -0.81 7.50
CA GLN A 175 25.62 -1.29 7.90
C GLN A 175 25.59 -2.07 9.22
N ALA A 176 24.80 -1.63 10.20
CA ALA A 176 24.62 -2.33 11.47
C ALA A 176 23.97 -3.71 11.27
N GLU A 177 23.00 -3.84 10.37
CA GLU A 177 22.39 -5.14 10.05
C GLU A 177 23.37 -6.09 9.35
N VAL A 178 24.14 -5.58 8.38
CA VAL A 178 25.16 -6.38 7.68
C VAL A 178 26.24 -6.86 8.66
N THR A 179 26.77 -5.96 9.49
CA THR A 179 27.77 -6.34 10.51
C THR A 179 27.21 -7.29 11.56
N ARG A 180 25.91 -7.20 11.90
CA ARG A 180 25.25 -8.18 12.77
C ARG A 180 25.18 -9.56 12.11
N ARG A 181 24.77 -9.64 10.85
CA ARG A 181 24.71 -10.89 10.09
C ARG A 181 26.09 -11.52 9.91
N GLU A 182 27.11 -10.71 9.67
CA GLU A 182 28.49 -11.17 9.55
C GLU A 182 29.01 -11.73 10.88
N LYS A 183 28.71 -11.08 12.01
CA LYS A 183 29.02 -11.62 13.34
C LYS A 183 28.29 -12.93 13.61
N GLU A 184 26.99 -13.00 13.32
CA GLU A 184 26.19 -14.23 13.45
C GLU A 184 26.79 -15.35 12.59
N GLN A 185 27.18 -15.08 11.33
CA GLN A 185 27.86 -16.06 10.49
C GLN A 185 29.21 -16.49 11.07
N LYS A 186 30.03 -15.56 11.54
CA LYS A 186 31.32 -15.86 12.15
C LYS A 186 31.17 -16.68 13.44
N GLU A 187 30.13 -16.44 14.23
CA GLU A 187 29.80 -17.26 15.40
C GLU A 187 29.40 -18.68 14.99
N LEU A 188 28.64 -18.84 13.91
CA LEU A 188 28.28 -20.14 13.35
C LEU A 188 29.49 -20.89 12.77
N GLU A 189 30.40 -20.19 12.10
CA GLU A 189 31.66 -20.75 11.60
C GLU A 189 32.60 -21.19 12.72
N ASN A 190 32.59 -20.48 13.86
CA ASN A 190 33.33 -20.88 15.05
C ASN A 190 32.62 -21.98 15.86
N ASN A 191 31.32 -22.21 15.65
CA ASN A 191 30.54 -23.18 16.40
C ASN A 191 30.65 -24.58 15.78
N PHE A 192 31.39 -25.46 16.46
CA PHE A 192 31.60 -26.86 16.04
C PHE A 192 30.31 -27.66 15.83
N GLU A 193 29.24 -27.41 16.59
CA GLU A 193 27.97 -28.12 16.44
C GLU A 193 27.28 -27.73 15.12
N TYR A 194 27.34 -26.44 14.76
CA TYR A 194 26.83 -25.96 13.48
C TYR A 194 27.65 -26.55 12.32
N LEU A 195 28.97 -26.51 12.41
CA LEU A 195 29.88 -27.09 11.41
C LEU A 195 29.62 -28.59 11.20
N LEU A 196 29.47 -29.38 12.26
CA LEU A 196 29.20 -30.82 12.16
C LEU A 196 27.83 -31.13 11.54
N LYS A 197 26.81 -30.32 11.83
CA LYS A 197 25.47 -30.47 11.22
C LYS A 197 25.47 -30.07 9.74
N GLN A 198 26.27 -29.08 9.37
CA GLN A 198 26.37 -28.57 8.00
C GLN A 198 27.33 -29.42 7.13
N SER A 199 28.36 -30.03 7.72
CA SER A 199 29.34 -30.86 7.02
C SER A 199 28.77 -32.25 6.72
N LYS A 200 28.25 -32.44 5.50
CA LYS A 200 27.83 -33.75 4.98
C LYS A 200 29.01 -34.56 4.43
N GLN A 201 30.04 -34.76 5.24
CA GLN A 201 31.22 -35.53 4.81
C GLN A 201 30.91 -37.03 4.90
N ASN A 202 30.54 -37.63 3.78
CA ASN A 202 30.31 -39.07 3.68
C ASN A 202 31.65 -39.77 3.41
N TRP A 203 32.21 -40.42 4.42
CA TRP A 203 33.45 -41.20 4.32
C TRP A 203 33.38 -42.37 3.31
N LYS A 204 32.17 -42.78 2.88
CA LYS A 204 31.96 -43.77 1.83
C LYS A 204 32.34 -43.27 0.43
N ASP A 205 32.45 -41.97 0.22
CA ASP A 205 32.78 -41.36 -1.07
C ASP A 205 34.29 -41.39 -1.38
N PHE A 206 35.11 -41.85 -0.42
CA PHE A 206 36.57 -41.93 -0.51
C PHE A 206 37.12 -43.37 -0.61
N LYS A 207 36.28 -44.36 -0.97
CA LYS A 207 36.66 -45.77 -1.08
C LYS A 207 36.56 -46.27 -2.52
#